data_AF-A0A6V7Y2M5-F1
#
_entry.id   AF-A0A6V7Y2M5-F1
#
_cell.length_a   1.000
_cell.length_b   1.000
_cell.length_c   1.000
_cell.angle_alpha   90.00
_cell.angle_beta   90.00
_cell.angle_gamma   90.00
#
_symmetry.space_group_name_H-M   'P 1'
#
loop_
_entity.id
_entity.type
_entity.pdbx_description
1 polymer ?
#
loop_
_entity_poly.entity_id
_entity_poly.type
_entity_poly.pdbx_seq_one_letter_code
_entity_poly.pdbx_strand_id
1 'polypeptide(L)' 'MALKIDAESFVKRCEFAELYDLPVLEKACVKFMSLNRKDFLFSNEWKEFKIANPTLAHKMLEMLAVDC' A
#
# COMPACT_ATOMS: atom_id res chain seq x y z
N MET A 1 2.79 16.34 -11.78
CA MET A 1 3.74 16.31 -10.64
C MET A 1 3.59 14.95 -9.98
N ALA A 2 4.59 14.06 -10.09
CA ALA A 2 4.47 12.71 -9.57
C ALA A 2 4.53 12.74 -8.04
N LEU A 3 3.42 12.39 -7.40
CA LEU A 3 3.30 12.25 -5.96
C LEU A 3 4.21 11.11 -5.49
N LYS A 4 5.48 11.39 -5.15
CA LYS A 4 6.41 10.41 -4.56
C LYS A 4 5.70 9.74 -3.39
N ILE A 5 5.42 8.44 -3.53
CA ILE A 5 5.04 7.57 -2.42
C ILE A 5 6.37 7.08 -1.87
N ASP A 6 6.62 7.41 -0.60
CA ASP A 6 7.65 6.83 0.24
C ASP A 6 6.96 6.03 1.36
N ALA A 7 7.72 5.28 2.16
CA ALA A 7 7.15 4.38 3.16
C ALA A 7 6.25 5.12 4.19
N GLU A 8 6.63 6.35 4.55
CA GLU A 8 5.86 7.15 5.52
C GLU A 8 4.57 7.72 4.89
N SER A 9 4.63 8.16 3.63
CA SER A 9 3.46 8.66 2.90
C SER A 9 2.57 7.54 2.36
N PHE A 10 3.04 6.29 2.28
CA PHE A 10 2.26 5.12 1.91
C PHE A 10 1.13 4.88 2.92
N VAL A 11 1.45 4.84 4.22
CA VAL A 11 0.46 4.56 5.27
C VAL A 11 -0.67 5.59 5.26
N LYS A 12 -0.31 6.88 5.27
CA LYS A 12 -1.28 7.98 5.22
C LYS A 12 -2.15 7.93 3.96
N ARG A 13 -1.57 7.55 2.81
CA ARG A 13 -2.33 7.47 1.55
C ARG A 13 -3.24 6.26 1.49
N CYS A 14 -2.87 5.13 2.09
CA CYS A 14 -3.74 3.96 2.20
C CYS A 14 -4.96 4.26 3.07
N GLU A 15 -4.75 4.90 4.22
CA GLU A 15 -5.86 5.32 5.10
C GLU A 15 -6.79 6.31 4.41
N PHE A 16 -6.24 7.29 3.69
CA PHE A 16 -7.05 8.22 2.87
C PHE A 16 -7.77 7.52 1.71
N ALA A 17 -7.15 6.53 1.06
CA ALA A 17 -7.76 5.84 -0.06
C ALA A 17 -9.01 5.05 0.38
N GLU A 18 -8.93 4.40 1.54
CA GLU A 18 -10.03 3.65 2.13
C GLU A 18 -11.14 4.59 2.65
N LEU A 19 -10.78 5.69 3.33
CA LEU A 19 -11.76 6.62 3.91
C LEU A 19 -12.58 7.39 2.86
N TYR A 20 -12.01 7.64 1.68
CA TYR A 20 -12.63 8.46 0.63
C TYR A 20 -13.00 7.69 -0.65
N ASP A 21 -12.89 6.35 -0.62
CA ASP A 21 -13.14 5.46 -1.76
C ASP A 21 -12.43 5.94 -3.04
N LEU A 22 -11.11 6.13 -2.94
CA LEU A 22 -10.26 6.66 -4.02
C LEU A 22 -9.49 5.53 -4.72
N PRO A 23 -10.09 4.83 -5.71
CA PRO A 23 -9.47 3.67 -6.37
C PRO A 23 -8.17 4.01 -7.12
N VAL A 24 -7.95 5.28 -7.49
CA VAL A 24 -6.70 5.75 -8.10
C VAL A 24 -5.54 5.70 -7.09
N LEU A 25 -5.82 6.00 -5.81
CA LEU A 25 -4.82 6.03 -4.76
C LEU A 25 -4.46 4.61 -4.31
N GLU A 26 -5.44 3.70 -4.24
CA GLU A 26 -5.19 2.26 -3.99
C GLU A 26 -4.29 1.65 -5.06
N LYS A 27 -4.57 1.90 -6.35
CA LYS A 27 -3.73 1.44 -7.46
C LYS A 27 -2.30 1.98 -7.41
N ALA A 28 -2.13 3.24 -7.00
CA ALA A 28 -0.79 3.82 -6.86
C ALA A 28 0.01 3.15 -5.74
N CYS A 29 -0.64 2.82 -4.62
CA CYS A 29 -0.03 2.10 -3.52
C CYS A 29 0.31 0.65 -3.91
N VAL A 30 -0.59 -0.07 -4.58
CA VAL A 30 -0.31 -1.43 -5.11
C VAL A 30 0.85 -1.40 -6.11
N LYS A 31 0.89 -0.41 -7.01
CA LYS A 31 2.00 -0.22 -7.95
C LYS A 31 3.33 0.02 -7.25
N PHE A 32 3.34 0.84 -6.19
CA PHE A 32 4.54 1.04 -5.36
C PHE A 32 4.99 -0.27 -4.71
N MET A 33 4.06 -1.04 -4.14
CA MET A 33 4.36 -2.35 -3.55
C MET A 33 4.91 -3.34 -4.58
N SER A 34 4.35 -3.35 -5.80
CA SER A 34 4.82 -4.21 -6.89
C SER A 34 6.25 -3.87 -7.31
N LEU A 35 6.55 -2.58 -7.51
CA LEU A 35 7.89 -2.11 -7.90
C LEU A 35 8.95 -2.36 -6.81
N ASN A 36 8.56 -2.33 -5.54
CA ASN A 36 9.49 -2.48 -4.40
C ASN A 36 9.28 -3.78 -3.63
N ARG A 37 8.67 -4.80 -4.25
CA ARG A 37 8.14 -6.00 -3.58
C ARG A 37 9.13 -6.67 -2.64
N LYS A 38 10.39 -6.81 -3.09
CA LYS A 38 11.45 -7.53 -2.35
C LYS A 38 11.94 -6.78 -1.12
N ASP A 39 11.89 -5.46 -1.15
CA ASP A 39 12.42 -4.63 -0.06
C ASP A 39 11.29 -4.23 0.88
N PHE A 40 10.15 -3.80 0.32
CA PHE A 40 9.02 -3.28 1.08
C PHE A 40 8.25 -4.38 1.83
N LEU A 41 7.94 -5.53 1.21
CA LEU A 41 7.13 -6.57 1.89
C LEU A 41 7.86 -7.25 3.07
N PHE A 42 9.18 -7.09 3.15
CA PHE A 42 10.00 -7.63 4.23
C PHE A 42 10.43 -6.56 5.25
N SER A 43 10.14 -5.29 4.95
CA SER A 43 10.51 -4.15 5.79
C SER A 43 9.71 -4.13 7.10
N ASN A 44 10.22 -3.39 8.09
CA ASN A 44 9.52 -3.23 9.36
C ASN A 44 8.26 -2.38 9.19
N GLU A 45 8.29 -1.40 8.28
CA GLU A 45 7.16 -0.54 7.95
C GLU A 45 5.96 -1.35 7.47
N TRP A 46 6.17 -2.33 6.58
CA TRP A 46 5.08 -3.21 6.15
C TRP A 46 4.59 -4.15 7.27
N LYS A 47 5.49 -4.61 8.15
CA LYS A 47 5.10 -5.43 9.31
C LYS A 47 4.23 -4.63 10.29
N GLU A 48 4.64 -3.42 10.62
CA GLU A 48 3.90 -2.51 11.49
C GLU A 48 2.55 -2.13 10.87
N PHE A 49 2.54 -1.83 9.57
CA PHE A 49 1.30 -1.55 8.84
C PHE A 49 0.31 -2.73 8.89
N LYS A 50 0.77 -3.97 8.70
CA LYS A 50 -0.08 -5.17 8.83
C LYS A 50 -0.68 -5.33 10.23
N ILE A 51 0.08 -5.00 11.27
CA ILE A 51 -0.38 -5.10 12.66
C ILE A 51 -1.45 -4.03 12.94
N ALA A 52 -1.22 -2.80 12.49
CA ALA A 52 -2.14 -1.69 12.69
C ALA A 52 -3.41 -1.78 11.83
N ASN A 53 -3.27 -2.27 10.59
CA ASN A 53 -4.31 -2.23 9.56
C ASN A 53 -4.50 -3.60 8.88
N PRO A 54 -4.91 -4.66 9.62
CA PRO A 54 -4.91 -6.03 9.11
C PRO A 54 -5.83 -6.24 7.90
N THR A 55 -7.04 -5.64 7.92
CA THR A 55 -8.01 -5.75 6.81
C THR A 55 -7.50 -5.08 5.54
N LEU A 56 -7.00 -3.84 5.67
CA LEU A 56 -6.48 -3.08 4.53
C LEU A 56 -5.23 -3.75 3.97
N ALA A 57 -4.33 -4.22 4.81
CA ALA A 57 -3.14 -4.94 4.36
C ALA A 57 -3.50 -6.23 3.61
N HIS A 58 -4.54 -6.96 4.04
CA HIS A 58 -5.04 -8.12 3.32
C HIS A 58 -5.57 -7.74 1.93
N LYS A 59 -6.45 -6.72 1.85
CA LYS A 59 -6.98 -6.20 0.58
C LYS A 59 -5.86 -5.79 -0.39
N MET A 60 -4.83 -5.12 0.12
CA MET A 60 -3.68 -4.70 -0.70
C MET A 60 -2.86 -5.88 -1.21
N LEU A 61 -2.69 -6.94 -0.43
CA LEU A 61 -2.02 -8.16 -0.88
C LEU A 61 -2.84 -8.91 -1.92
N GLU A 62 -4.17 -8.97 -1.77
CA GLU A 62 -5.07 -9.54 -2.78
C GLU A 62 -4.96 -8.77 -4.10
N MET A 63 -5.04 -7.43 -4.05
CA MET A 63 -4.86 -6.58 -5.24
C MET A 63 -3.49 -6.81 -5.88
N LEU A 64 -2.42 -6.91 -5.10
CA LEU A 64 -1.07 -7.19 -5.59
C LEU A 64 -0.95 -8.59 -6.25
N ALA A 65 -1.77 -9.56 -5.83
CA ALA A 65 -1.80 -10.89 -6.43
C ALA A 65 -2.59 -10.94 -7.74
N VAL A 66 -3.57 -10.05 -7.91
CA VAL A 66 -4.43 -9.95 -9.12
C VAL A 66 -3.79 -9.09 -10.21
N ASP A 67 -2.91 -8.14 -9.86
CA ASP A 67 -2.22 -7.22 -10.80
C ASP A 67 -1.06 -7.90 -11.59
N CYS A 68 -1.10 -9.24 -11.73
CA CYS A 68 -0.09 -10.08 -12.41
C CYS A 68 -0.52 -10.47 -13.84
#